data_AF-L0HGA9-F1
#
_entry.id   AF-L0HGA9-F1
#
_cell.length_a   1.000
_cell.length_b   1.000
_cell.length_c   1.000
_cell.angle_alpha   90.00
_cell.angle_beta   90.00
_cell.angle_gamma   90.00
#
_symmetry.space_group_name_H-M   'P 1'
#
loop_
_entity.id
_entity.type
_entity.pdbx_description
1 polymer ?
#
loop_
_entity_poly.entity_id
_entity_poly.type
_entity_poly.pdbx_seq_one_letter_code
_entity_poly.pdbx_strand_id
1 'polypeptide(L)' 'MKCYVCAKEGKESDAVAVCVACGMGTCMKHTNRSAALKEG' A
#
# COMPACT_ATOMS: atom_id res chain seq x y z
N MET A 1 5.25 5.91 -7.94
CA MET A 1 5.58 5.45 -6.57
C MET A 1 5.20 3.97 -6.49
N LYS A 2 6.00 3.10 -5.85
CA LYS A 2 5.72 1.64 -5.80
C LYS A 2 4.83 1.32 -4.60
N CYS A 3 3.99 0.29 -4.72
CA CYS A 3 3.21 -0.22 -3.60
C CYS A 3 4.13 -0.81 -2.54
N TYR A 4 4.03 -0.29 -1.32
CA TYR A 4 4.83 -0.71 -0.18
C TYR A 4 4.71 -2.21 0.11
N VAL A 5 3.48 -2.74 0.10
CA VAL A 5 3.20 -4.17 0.34
C VAL A 5 3.81 -5.04 -0.76
N CYS A 6 3.60 -4.69 -2.04
CA CYS A 6 4.20 -5.44 -3.14
C CYS A 6 5.73 -5.42 -3.07
N ALA A 7 6.33 -4.28 -2.72
CA ALA A 7 7.76 -4.16 -2.58
C ALA A 7 8.33 -5.08 -1.48
N LYS A 8 7.63 -5.27 -0.35
CA LYS A 8 8.03 -6.25 0.68
C LYS A 8 7.99 -7.69 0.18
N GLU A 9 7.04 -8.01 -0.69
CA GLU A 9 6.91 -9.33 -1.31
C GLU A 9 7.88 -9.55 -2.47
N GLY A 10 8.75 -8.58 -2.79
CA GLY A 10 9.62 -8.61 -3.97
C GLY A 10 8.87 -8.44 -5.29
N LYS A 11 7.62 -7.98 -5.25
CA LYS A 11 6.78 -7.73 -6.42
C LYS A 11 6.86 -6.26 -6.83
N GLU A 12 6.86 -6.03 -8.13
CA GLU A 12 6.78 -4.68 -8.66
C GLU A 12 5.34 -4.32 -9.00
N SER A 13 4.78 -3.32 -8.32
CA SER A 13 3.45 -2.80 -8.60
C SER A 13 3.38 -1.32 -8.28
N ASP A 14 2.67 -0.54 -9.11
CA ASP A 14 2.51 0.89 -8.94
C ASP A 14 1.47 1.22 -7.86
N ALA A 15 1.84 2.12 -6.96
CA ALA A 15 0.93 2.70 -5.99
C ALA A 15 0.01 3.71 -6.68
N VAL A 16 -1.29 3.57 -6.44
CA VAL A 16 -2.35 4.45 -6.95
C VAL A 16 -3.01 5.28 -5.86
N ALA A 17 -2.76 4.94 -4.59
CA ALA A 17 -3.27 5.64 -3.43
C ALA A 17 -2.15 5.81 -2.39
N VAL A 18 -2.30 6.80 -1.52
CA VAL A 18 -1.39 7.07 -0.40
C VAL A 18 -2.19 7.19 0.90
N CYS A 19 -1.73 6.55 1.96
CA CYS A 19 -2.28 6.70 3.30
C CYS A 19 -1.98 8.11 3.82
N VAL A 20 -2.98 8.95 4.05
CA VAL A 20 -2.75 10.30 4.60
C VAL A 20 -2.21 10.27 6.04
N ALA A 21 -2.54 9.24 6.82
CA ALA A 21 -2.09 9.11 8.20
C ALA A 21 -0.62 8.67 8.31
N CYS A 22 -0.15 7.85 7.36
CA CYS A 22 1.09 7.09 7.47
C CYS A 22 2.03 7.21 6.26
N GLY A 23 1.62 7.92 5.20
CA GLY A 23 2.42 8.18 4.01
C GLY A 23 2.67 6.97 3.09
N MET A 24 2.17 5.78 3.44
CA MET A 24 2.41 4.56 2.66
C MET A 24 1.63 4.55 1.35
N GLY A 25 2.32 4.26 0.24
CA GLY A 25 1.71 4.08 -1.08
C GLY A 25 1.20 2.65 -1.31
N THR A 26 -0.03 2.49 -1.80
CA THR A 26 -0.65 1.18 -2.06
C THR A 26 -1.21 1.08 -3.48
N CYS A 27 -1.13 -0.12 -4.09
CA CYS A 27 -1.75 -0.41 -5.39
C CYS A 27 -3.24 -0.74 -5.20
N MET A 28 -4.04 -0.82 -6.27
CA MET A 28 -5.49 -1.10 -6.17
C MET A 28 -5.82 -2.38 -5.38
N LYS A 29 -4.97 -3.40 -5.45
CA LYS A 29 -5.15 -4.66 -4.70
C LYS A 29 -4.94 -4.48 -3.19
N HIS A 30 -4.01 -3.62 -2.81
CA HIS A 30 -3.64 -3.34 -1.43
C HIS A 30 -4.29 -2.05 -0.90
N THR A 31 -5.16 -1.43 -1.70
CA THR A 31 -5.99 -0.31 -1.30
C THR A 31 -7.33 -0.87 -0.84
N ASN A 32 -7.41 -1.31 0.42
CA ASN A 32 -8.70 -1.64 1.01
C ASN A 32 -9.28 -0.37 1.66
N ARG A 33 -10.59 -0.17 1.52
CA ARG A 33 -11.31 1.02 1.98
C ARG A 33 -11.60 1.01 3.51
N SER A 34 -11.10 0.01 4.23
CA SER A 34 -11.57 -0.31 5.61
C SER A 34 -10.46 -0.64 6.63
N ALA A 35 -9.22 -0.85 6.21
CA ALA A 35 -8.12 -1.29 7.07
C ALA A 35 -6.88 -0.45 6.77
N ALA A 36 -6.84 0.72 7.41
CA ALA A 36 -5.64 1.54 7.51
C ALA A 36 -4.54 0.90 8.37
N LEU A 37 -4.79 -0.22 9.05
CA LEU A 37 -3.87 -0.79 10.04
C LEU A 37 -4.04 -2.31 10.06
N LYS A 38 -3.16 -3.06 9.40
CA LYS A 38 -2.97 -4.47 9.74
C LYS A 38 -1.54 -4.94 9.47
N GLU A 39 -0.57 -4.19 9.97
CA GLU A 39 0.74 -4.75 10.32
C GLU A 39 1.16 -4.08 11.63
N GLY A 40 0.90 -4.80 12.72
CA GLY A 40 1.09 -4.44 14.13
C GLY A 40 0.58 -5.58 14.97
#